data_AF-A0A1W9NVZ7-F1
#
_entry.id   AF-A0A1W9NVZ7-F1
#
_cell.length_a   1.000
_cell.length_b   1.000
_cell.length_c   1.000
_cell.angle_alpha   90.00
_cell.angle_beta   90.00
_cell.angle_gamma   90.00
#
_symmetry.space_group_name_H-M   'P 1'
#
loop_
_entity.id
_entity.type
_entity.pdbx_description
1 polymer ?
#
loop_
_entity_poly.entity_id
_entity_poly.type
_entity_poly.pdbx_seq_one_letter_code
_entity_poly.pdbx_strand_id
1 'polypeptide(L)'
;MFSPFNLTQGDFIVPSGLFISDSPDPFNPYFEQSQIKISFFPFFDGKGCDKLTLTIEGTGRTWKWENTFGEVVKWDGRDEKGDLVPSGNYLYEVVCDYTFNGQLASDKV
;
A
#
# COMPACT_ATOMS: atom_id res chain seq x y z
N MET A 1 -6.79 9.83 13.51
CA MET A 1 -7.20 11.17 13.04
C MET A 1 -6.73 11.26 11.61
N PHE A 2 -7.62 11.00 10.65
CA PHE A 2 -7.26 10.91 9.24
C PHE A 2 -7.41 12.28 8.58
N SER A 3 -6.35 12.76 7.93
CA SER A 3 -6.37 13.98 7.13
C SER A 3 -6.61 13.60 5.68
N PRO A 4 -7.76 13.92 5.07
CA PRO A 4 -7.90 13.82 3.63
C PRO A 4 -7.21 15.01 2.98
N PHE A 5 -6.29 14.75 2.05
CA PHE A 5 -5.72 15.79 1.19
C PHE A 5 -6.83 16.29 0.24
N ASN A 6 -7.10 17.60 0.27
CA ASN A 6 -7.99 18.28 -0.67
C ASN A 6 -7.18 18.77 -1.87
N LEU A 7 -7.50 18.30 -3.07
CA LEU A 7 -7.13 18.97 -4.32
C LEU A 7 -8.33 19.75 -4.82
N THR A 8 -8.23 21.08 -4.83
CA THR A 8 -9.28 21.99 -5.27
C THR A 8 -9.17 22.29 -6.76
N GLN A 9 -10.03 21.69 -7.58
CA GLN A 9 -10.78 22.39 -8.61
C GLN A 9 -11.98 21.56 -9.09
N GLY A 10 -13.17 21.81 -8.51
CA GLY A 10 -14.44 21.16 -8.90
C GLY A 10 -14.77 19.94 -8.05
N ASP A 11 -15.40 20.17 -6.89
CA ASP A 11 -15.55 19.23 -5.77
C ASP A 11 -16.32 17.95 -6.11
N PHE A 12 -15.63 16.95 -6.66
CA PHE A 12 -15.92 15.55 -6.34
C PHE A 12 -14.90 15.12 -5.32
N ILE A 13 -15.30 15.05 -4.04
CA ILE A 13 -14.50 14.35 -3.04
C ILE A 13 -14.50 12.88 -3.46
N VAL A 14 -13.44 12.43 -4.13
CA VAL A 14 -13.18 10.99 -4.27
C VAL A 14 -12.72 10.52 -2.90
N PRO A 15 -13.52 9.74 -2.15
CA PRO A 15 -12.99 9.09 -0.96
C PRO A 15 -11.82 8.19 -1.41
N SER A 16 -10.74 8.19 -0.64
CA SER A 16 -9.59 7.31 -0.91
C SER A 16 -10.09 5.88 -1.11
N GLY A 17 -9.83 5.32 -2.29
CA GLY A 17 -10.29 3.99 -2.66
C GLY A 17 -9.44 2.87 -2.07
N LEU A 18 -8.34 3.24 -1.40
CA LEU A 18 -7.30 2.36 -0.89
C LEU A 18 -7.62 1.84 0.53
N PHE A 19 -7.73 0.51 0.64
CA PHE A 19 -7.92 -0.22 1.91
C PHE A 19 -6.73 -1.12 2.15
N ILE A 20 -6.16 -1.04 3.34
CA ILE A 20 -5.02 -1.87 3.72
C ILE A 20 -5.34 -2.57 5.03
N SER A 21 -4.93 -3.83 5.12
CA SER A 21 -4.96 -4.60 6.36
C SER A 21 -3.76 -5.52 6.40
N ASP A 22 -3.20 -5.71 7.59
CA ASP A 22 -2.12 -6.64 7.87
C ASP A 22 -2.50 -7.60 9.00
N SER A 23 -1.91 -8.80 8.97
CA SER A 23 -2.10 -9.85 9.98
C SER A 23 -1.15 -11.02 9.75
N PRO A 24 -0.63 -11.68 10.80
CA PRO A 24 -0.84 -11.38 12.21
C PRO A 24 0.02 -10.21 12.70
N ASP A 25 -0.51 -9.43 13.65
CA ASP A 25 0.22 -8.34 14.30
C ASP A 25 0.03 -8.45 15.82
N PRO A 26 1.07 -8.86 16.58
CA PRO A 26 2.43 -9.16 16.13
C PRO A 26 2.58 -10.53 15.43
N PHE A 27 3.63 -10.69 14.62
CA PHE A 27 4.06 -11.98 14.05
C PHE A 27 5.48 -12.38 14.48
N ASN A 28 5.76 -13.68 14.52
CA ASN A 28 7.09 -14.25 14.74
C ASN A 28 7.76 -14.69 13.42
N PRO A 29 8.82 -14.00 12.94
CA PRO A 29 9.42 -14.25 11.63
C PRO A 29 10.12 -15.61 11.47
N TYR A 30 10.30 -16.36 12.56
CA TYR A 30 10.85 -17.73 12.49
C TYR A 30 9.79 -18.79 12.18
N PHE A 31 8.51 -18.49 12.41
CA PHE A 31 7.42 -19.46 12.27
C PHE A 31 6.30 -19.00 11.33
N GLU A 32 6.19 -17.69 11.08
CA GLU A 32 5.10 -17.07 10.33
C GLU A 32 5.54 -15.80 9.59
N GLN A 33 4.63 -15.26 8.78
CA GLN A 33 4.82 -14.06 7.95
C GLN A 33 3.59 -13.16 8.10
N SER A 34 3.79 -11.85 8.17
CA SER A 34 2.68 -10.89 8.08
C SER A 34 2.19 -10.79 6.63
N GLN A 35 0.87 -10.87 6.45
CA GLN A 35 0.21 -10.71 5.17
C GLN A 35 -0.38 -9.30 5.06
N ILE A 36 0.25 -8.44 4.26
CA ILE A 36 -0.26 -7.11 3.97
C ILE A 36 -1.16 -7.22 2.73
N LYS A 37 -2.47 -7.03 2.94
CA LYS A 37 -3.50 -7.06 1.90
C LYS A 37 -3.86 -5.64 1.51
N ILE A 38 -3.65 -5.33 0.25
CA ILE A 38 -3.97 -4.06 -0.38
C ILE A 38 -5.16 -4.30 -1.30
N SER A 39 -6.28 -3.66 -0.97
CA SER A 39 -7.50 -3.73 -1.75
C SER A 39 -7.90 -2.33 -2.17
N PHE A 40 -8.56 -2.22 -3.30
CA PHE A 40 -9.22 -0.98 -3.68
C PHE A 40 -10.57 -1.27 -4.29
N PHE A 41 -11.52 -0.37 -4.05
CA PHE A 41 -12.70 -0.38 -4.90
C PHE A 41 -12.26 0.07 -6.29
N PRO A 42 -12.67 -0.64 -7.36
CA PRO A 42 -12.34 -0.19 -8.70
C PRO A 42 -12.77 1.27 -8.82
N PHE A 43 -11.83 2.10 -9.27
CA PHE A 43 -12.16 3.48 -9.61
C PHE A 43 -13.28 3.44 -10.66
N PHE A 44 -14.12 4.47 -10.72
CA PHE A 44 -15.41 4.46 -11.45
C PHE A 44 -15.36 3.98 -12.92
N ASP A 45 -14.17 3.86 -13.52
CA ASP A 45 -13.89 3.34 -14.86
C ASP A 45 -13.51 1.85 -14.93
N GLY A 46 -13.59 1.11 -13.82
CA GLY A 46 -13.17 -0.28 -13.75
C GLY A 46 -11.66 -0.47 -13.86
N LYS A 47 -10.88 0.59 -13.65
CA LYS A 47 -9.42 0.51 -13.55
C LYS A 47 -8.99 0.41 -12.10
N GLY A 48 -7.84 -0.22 -11.94
CA GLY A 48 -7.16 -0.35 -10.68
C GLY A 48 -6.08 0.69 -10.51
N CYS A 49 -5.01 0.31 -9.83
CA CYS A 49 -3.84 1.14 -9.66
C CYS A 49 -2.94 1.06 -10.89
N ASP A 50 -2.64 2.19 -11.53
CA ASP A 50 -1.72 2.23 -12.67
C ASP A 50 -0.32 1.83 -12.20
N LYS A 51 0.09 2.33 -11.03
CA LYS A 51 1.34 1.96 -10.37
C LYS A 51 1.18 1.90 -8.86
N LEU A 52 1.38 0.71 -8.30
CA LEU A 52 1.34 0.47 -6.86
C LEU A 52 2.75 0.29 -6.33
N THR A 53 3.07 0.92 -5.20
CA THR A 53 4.30 0.70 -4.45
C THR A 53 3.98 0.41 -2.99
N LEU A 54 4.60 -0.61 -2.42
CA LEU A 54 4.64 -0.86 -0.97
C LEU A 54 6.09 -0.82 -0.50
N THR A 55 6.37 -0.05 0.54
CA THR A 55 7.71 0.05 1.15
C THR A 55 7.60 -0.23 2.64
N ILE A 56 8.50 -1.06 3.18
CA ILE A 56 8.62 -1.25 4.64
C ILE A 56 9.79 -0.40 5.13
N GLU A 57 9.47 0.63 5.92
CA GLU A 57 10.41 1.67 6.35
C GLU A 57 11.61 1.07 7.11
N GLY A 58 12.81 1.54 6.76
CA GLY A 58 14.05 1.10 7.40
C GLY A 58 14.57 -0.28 7.01
N THR A 59 13.89 -1.01 6.11
CA THR A 59 14.29 -2.38 5.70
C THR A 59 14.82 -2.47 4.26
N GLY A 60 14.65 -1.41 3.47
CA GLY A 60 14.92 -1.43 2.02
C GLY A 60 13.93 -2.26 1.20
N ARG A 61 13.04 -3.05 1.82
CA ARG A 61 12.05 -3.85 1.10
C ARG A 61 11.03 -2.95 0.43
N THR A 62 10.98 -3.07 -0.90
CA THR A 62 10.01 -2.39 -1.75
C THR A 62 9.42 -3.38 -2.75
N TRP A 63 8.11 -3.33 -2.93
CA TRP A 63 7.39 -4.04 -3.99
C TRP A 63 6.73 -3.03 -4.92
N LYS A 64 6.71 -3.36 -6.22
CA LYS A 64 6.16 -2.50 -7.27
C LYS A 64 5.34 -3.32 -8.22
N TRP A 65 4.17 -2.81 -8.57
CA TRP A 65 3.26 -3.41 -9.54
C TRP A 65 2.75 -2.35 -10.49
N GLU A 66 2.38 -2.79 -11.68
CA GLU A 66 1.75 -1.96 -12.70
C GLU A 66 0.39 -2.55 -13.06
N ASN A 67 -0.61 -1.68 -13.27
CA ASN A 67 -1.96 -2.05 -13.70
C ASN A 67 -2.60 -3.17 -12.85
N THR A 68 -2.54 -3.04 -11.51
CA THR A 68 -3.05 -4.05 -10.57
C THR A 68 -4.45 -3.69 -10.03
N PHE A 69 -5.18 -4.71 -9.58
CA PHE A 69 -6.52 -4.62 -8.95
C PHE A 69 -6.53 -4.88 -7.43
N GLY A 70 -5.35 -5.10 -6.85
CA GLY A 70 -5.14 -5.39 -5.44
C GLY A 70 -3.98 -6.37 -5.31
N GLU A 71 -3.30 -6.35 -4.17
CA GLU A 71 -2.10 -7.17 -3.96
C GLU A 71 -2.05 -7.73 -2.55
N VAL A 72 -1.39 -8.88 -2.41
CA VAL A 72 -1.08 -9.46 -1.10
C VAL A 72 0.42 -9.67 -1.01
N VAL A 73 1.06 -8.94 -0.11
CA VAL A 73 2.47 -9.10 0.22
C VAL A 73 2.60 -9.98 1.44
N LYS A 74 3.58 -10.88 1.43
CA LYS A 74 4.01 -11.62 2.61
C LYS A 74 5.37 -11.10 3.03
N TRP A 75 5.44 -10.51 4.21
CA TRP A 75 6.71 -10.09 4.79
C TRP A 75 7.10 -11.04 5.93
N ASP A 76 8.34 -11.52 5.86
CA ASP A 76 8.92 -12.51 6.75
C ASP A 76 9.86 -11.89 7.81
N GLY A 77 9.77 -10.57 8.02
CA GLY A 77 10.63 -9.86 8.97
C GLY A 77 12.08 -9.73 8.51
N ARG A 78 12.35 -9.78 7.19
CA ARG A 78 13.69 -9.62 6.63
C ARG A 78 13.85 -8.38 5.77
N ASP A 79 15.05 -7.83 5.78
CA ASP A 79 15.46 -6.72 4.91
C ASP A 79 15.69 -7.19 3.47
N GLU A 80 16.04 -6.26 2.58
CA GLU A 80 16.32 -6.54 1.16
C GLU A 80 17.48 -7.53 0.92
N LYS A 81 18.40 -7.68 1.87
CA LYS A 81 19.54 -8.60 1.81
C LYS A 81 19.18 -10.00 2.28
N GLY A 82 18.02 -10.15 2.92
CA GLY A 82 17.55 -11.39 3.50
C GLY A 82 17.94 -11.55 4.97
N ASP A 83 18.48 -10.51 5.61
CA ASP A 83 18.82 -10.51 7.02
C ASP A 83 17.58 -10.21 7.87
N LEU A 84 17.48 -10.84 9.05
CA LEU A 84 16.41 -10.53 9.99
C LEU A 84 16.55 -9.11 10.51
N VAL A 85 15.45 -8.35 10.44
CA VAL A 85 15.43 -7.00 11.01
C VAL A 85 15.31 -7.07 12.54
N PRO A 86 15.78 -6.05 13.28
CA PRO A 86 15.60 -5.98 14.73
C PRO A 86 14.13 -6.11 15.14
N SER A 87 13.86 -6.77 16.26
CA SER A 87 12.50 -6.87 16.80
C SER A 87 11.93 -5.49 17.12
N GLY A 88 10.69 -5.22 16.69
CA GLY A 88 10.03 -3.94 16.91
C GLY A 88 8.82 -3.75 16.02
N ASN A 89 8.19 -2.58 16.13
CA ASN A 89 7.12 -2.16 15.23
C ASN A 89 7.74 -1.53 13.99
N TYR A 90 7.23 -1.90 12.81
CA TYR A 90 7.64 -1.32 11.54
C TYR A 90 6.45 -0.63 10.89
N LEU A 91 6.73 0.51 10.28
CA LEU A 91 5.76 1.21 9.44
C LEU A 91 5.95 0.74 8.01
N TYR A 92 4.85 0.69 7.28
CA TYR A 92 4.88 0.55 5.84
C TYR A 92 4.13 1.70 5.19
N GLU A 93 4.55 2.05 3.99
CA GLU A 93 3.93 3.05 3.15
C GLU A 93 3.39 2.38 1.89
N VAL A 94 2.14 2.67 1.54
CA VAL A 94 1.55 2.21 0.28
C VAL A 94 1.13 3.41 -0.54
N VAL A 95 1.62 3.48 -1.78
CA VAL A 95 1.30 4.54 -2.74
C VAL A 95 0.68 3.91 -3.97
N CYS A 96 -0.50 4.41 -4.33
CA CYS A 96 -1.16 4.06 -5.57
C CYS A 96 -1.28 5.30 -6.47
N ASP A 97 -0.59 5.29 -7.60
CA ASP A 97 -0.77 6.27 -8.67
C ASP A 97 -1.83 5.75 -9.66
N TYR A 98 -2.79 6.59 -10.04
CA TYR A 98 -3.88 6.25 -10.94
C TYR A 98 -4.33 7.44 -11.80
N THR A 99 -5.01 7.15 -12.90
CA THR A 99 -5.58 8.16 -13.80
C THR A 99 -7.09 8.26 -13.62
N PHE A 100 -7.58 9.41 -13.15
CA PHE A 100 -9.01 9.71 -13.04
C PHE A 100 -9.41 10.79 -14.03
N ASN A 101 -10.39 10.51 -14.90
CA ASN A 101 -10.86 11.43 -15.96
C ASN A 101 -9.74 12.04 -16.82
N GLY A 102 -8.69 11.26 -17.10
CA GLY A 102 -7.55 11.71 -17.90
C GLY A 102 -6.52 12.54 -17.13
N GLN A 103 -6.67 12.70 -15.82
CA GLN A 103 -5.73 13.38 -14.94
C GLN A 103 -5.05 12.39 -13.99
N LEU A 104 -3.75 12.57 -13.75
CA LEU A 104 -3.01 11.79 -12.77
C LEU A 104 -3.40 12.19 -11.34
N ALA A 105 -3.58 11.18 -10.50
CA ALA A 105 -3.88 11.30 -9.08
C ALA A 105 -3.11 10.22 -8.30
N SER A 106 -2.99 10.39 -6.98
CA SER A 106 -2.33 9.42 -6.11
C SER A 106 -3.06 9.31 -4.77
N ASP A 107 -3.24 8.08 -4.30
CA ASP A 107 -3.69 7.75 -2.95
C ASP A 107 -2.51 7.17 -2.16
N LYS A 108 -2.37 7.57 -0.91
CA LYS A 108 -1.29 7.13 -0.02
C LYS A 108 -1.82 6.86 1.40
N VAL A 109 -1.31 5.80 2.02
CA VAL A 109 -1.56 5.43 3.42
C VAL A 109 -0.24 5.16 4.12
#